data_AF-A0A3B8RUJ3-F1
#
_entry.id   AF-A0A3B8RUJ3-F1
#
_cell.length_a   1.000
_cell.length_b   1.000
_cell.length_c   1.000
_cell.angle_alpha   90.00
_cell.angle_beta   90.00
_cell.angle_gamma   90.00
#
_symmetry.space_group_name_H-M   'P 1'
#
loop_
_entity.id
_entity.type
_entity.pdbx_description
1 polymer ?
#
loop_
_entity_poly.entity_id
_entity_poly.type
_entity_poly.pdbx_seq_one_letter_code
_entity_poly.pdbx_strand_id
1 'polypeptide(L)'
;MLLRVYILCYGCRVHFNGEESLNEDNWKKISTILSRRKMEITQTAKTDDIAKRELQVVRFTRLNRTLHVFMIVSFISLALTGMSLKFSYTGWAVFLSRLFGGFESAGYIHRFAAVVMVSVFIIHLVDLIRMRKKEALTWKELILGENSLLFNKKDLRDFIASIKWFIGKGERPEYGRWTYWEKFDYIAVFWGIFIIGFTGLTLWFPEFFTQFMPGSVLNVTTIIHSDEALLATGFIFTIHFFNTHLRPEKFPMDIVIFTGRIPLEEFKLDRPKEYKELVEKGELEKYLAEPYPEIVIKTIRIFGWTALSIGFSIILWIIYAMLFAYR
;
A
#
# COMPACT_ATOMS: atom_id res chain seq x y z
N MET A 1 -20.59 56.68 33.47
CA MET A 1 -21.50 55.72 32.81
C MET A 1 -20.63 54.64 32.19
N LEU A 2 -20.35 53.59 32.98
CA LEU A 2 -19.47 52.47 32.68
C LEU A 2 -20.21 51.46 31.79
N LEU A 3 -19.67 51.12 30.62
CA LEU A 3 -20.01 49.86 29.96
C LEU A 3 -18.90 48.85 30.25
N ARG A 4 -19.15 48.01 31.26
CA ARG A 4 -18.43 46.76 31.51
C ARG A 4 -18.80 45.78 30.38
N VAL A 5 -17.80 45.27 29.67
CA VAL A 5 -17.88 43.93 29.05
C VAL A 5 -16.69 43.14 29.59
N TYR A 6 -17.02 42.16 30.42
CA TYR A 6 -16.10 41.20 31.02
C TYR A 6 -16.29 39.83 30.37
N ILE A 7 -15.25 39.00 30.55
CA ILE A 7 -15.15 37.53 30.40
C ILE A 7 -14.44 37.12 29.09
N LEU A 8 -13.19 36.62 29.06
CA LEU A 8 -12.37 35.66 29.84
C LEU A 8 -12.21 34.30 29.11
N CYS A 9 -11.03 33.71 29.35
CA CYS A 9 -10.47 32.40 28.95
C CYS A 9 -9.62 32.45 27.66
N TYR A 10 -8.31 32.20 27.64
CA TYR A 10 -7.45 31.40 28.53
C TYR A 10 -6.08 32.08 28.82
N GLY A 11 -5.66 32.05 30.10
CA GLY A 11 -4.26 31.76 30.44
C GLY A 11 -3.20 32.88 30.49
N CYS A 12 -3.51 34.17 30.39
CA CYS A 12 -2.49 35.21 30.61
C CYS A 12 -3.04 36.40 31.38
N ARG A 13 -2.73 36.47 32.68
CA ARG A 13 -3.04 37.62 33.54
C ARG A 13 -1.95 38.68 33.27
N VAL A 14 -2.22 39.60 32.34
CA VAL A 14 -1.35 40.78 32.17
C VAL A 14 -1.63 41.69 33.36
N HIS A 15 -0.77 41.64 34.38
CA HIS A 15 -0.78 42.60 35.48
C HIS A 15 -0.23 43.93 34.96
N PHE A 16 -1.10 44.92 34.78
CA PHE A 16 -0.67 46.31 34.71
C PHE A 16 -0.65 46.85 36.14
N ASN A 17 0.55 47.05 36.68
CA ASN A 17 0.74 47.80 37.91
C ASN A 17 0.99 49.26 37.55
N GLY A 18 0.18 50.16 38.11
CA GLY A 18 0.43 51.60 38.10
C GLY A 18 -0.10 52.33 36.87
N GLU A 19 -0.54 53.57 37.11
CA GLU A 19 -1.05 54.54 36.16
C GLU A 19 0.01 54.91 35.09
N GLU A 20 0.20 54.08 34.07
CA GLU A 20 1.00 54.43 32.89
C GLU A 20 0.07 54.87 31.75
N SER A 21 0.14 56.16 31.41
CA SER A 21 -0.55 56.71 30.24
C SER A 21 -0.10 55.99 28.97
N LEU A 22 -1.06 55.44 28.23
CA LEU A 22 -0.83 54.74 26.96
C LEU A 22 -0.18 55.68 25.93
N ASN A 23 1.14 55.61 25.75
CA ASN A 23 1.83 56.28 24.64
C ASN A 23 1.56 55.51 23.31
N GLU A 24 1.85 56.15 22.17
CA GLU A 24 1.64 55.60 20.82
C GLU A 24 2.40 54.28 20.56
N ASP A 25 3.57 54.10 21.17
CA ASP A 25 4.39 52.89 21.04
C ASP A 25 3.78 51.69 21.79
N ASN A 26 3.15 51.93 22.95
CA ASN A 26 2.41 50.90 23.68
C ASN A 26 1.21 50.40 22.86
N TRP A 27 0.52 51.27 22.14
CA TRP A 27 -0.56 50.89 21.22
C TRP A 27 -0.07 50.06 20.02
N LYS A 28 1.07 50.41 19.42
CA LYS A 28 1.68 49.61 18.34
C LYS A 28 2.08 48.22 18.83
N LYS A 29 2.62 48.10 20.04
CA LYS A 29 2.99 46.82 20.63
C LYS A 29 1.77 45.94 20.91
N ILE A 30 0.70 46.50 21.48
CA ILE A 30 -0.55 45.79 21.75
C ILE A 30 -1.22 45.34 20.45
N SER A 31 -1.32 46.21 19.43
CA SER A 31 -1.92 45.85 18.13
C SER A 31 -1.17 44.71 17.43
N THR A 32 0.17 44.71 17.52
CA THR A 32 1.01 43.64 16.97
C THR A 32 0.74 42.31 17.69
N ILE A 33 0.66 42.32 19.03
CA ILE A 33 0.35 41.13 19.83
C ILE A 33 -1.05 40.59 19.51
N LEU A 34 -2.04 41.48 19.38
CA LEU A 34 -3.41 41.11 19.03
C LEU A 34 -3.52 40.55 17.61
N SER A 35 -2.78 41.12 16.65
CA SER A 35 -2.75 40.60 15.28
C SER A 35 -2.12 39.20 15.19
N ARG A 36 -1.01 38.96 15.91
CA ARG A 36 -0.40 37.62 16.01
C ARG A 36 -1.35 36.63 16.66
N ARG A 37 -1.98 36.98 17.78
CA ARG A 37 -2.98 36.12 18.42
C ARG A 37 -4.18 35.84 17.51
N LYS A 38 -4.64 36.83 16.75
CA LYS A 38 -5.73 36.63 15.78
C LYS A 38 -5.32 35.64 14.69
N MET A 39 -4.08 35.72 14.19
CA MET A 39 -3.55 34.74 13.23
C MET A 39 -3.42 33.36 13.88
N GLU A 40 -2.87 33.24 15.08
CA GLU A 40 -2.77 31.97 15.82
C GLU A 40 -4.15 31.35 16.09
N ILE A 41 -5.14 32.14 16.51
CA ILE A 41 -6.53 31.71 16.73
C ILE A 41 -7.19 31.29 15.41
N THR A 42 -6.96 32.03 14.32
CA THR A 42 -7.51 31.67 13.01
C THR A 42 -6.87 30.39 12.48
N GLN A 43 -5.58 30.21 12.71
CA GLN A 43 -4.83 29.03 12.28
C GLN A 43 -5.22 27.80 13.11
N THR A 44 -5.37 27.95 14.43
CA THR A 44 -5.88 26.90 15.33
C THR A 44 -7.34 26.55 15.04
N ALA A 45 -8.22 27.54 14.83
CA ALA A 45 -9.60 27.29 14.44
C ALA A 45 -9.72 26.63 13.06
N LYS A 46 -8.86 26.98 12.10
CA LYS A 46 -8.80 26.32 10.78
C LYS A 46 -8.32 24.87 10.93
N THR A 47 -7.34 24.59 11.79
CA THR A 47 -6.92 23.20 12.09
C THR A 47 -7.97 22.40 12.86
N ASP A 48 -8.72 23.02 13.76
CA ASP A 48 -9.78 22.35 14.52
C ASP A 48 -11.02 22.05 13.66
N ASP A 49 -11.35 22.91 12.70
CA ASP A 49 -12.44 22.67 11.73
C ASP A 49 -12.04 21.63 10.67
N ILE A 50 -10.75 21.58 10.30
CA ILE A 50 -10.13 20.49 9.53
C ILE A 50 -10.14 19.17 10.32
N ALA A 51 -9.91 19.20 11.63
CA ALA A 51 -9.96 18.00 12.48
C ALA A 51 -11.39 17.48 12.72
N LYS A 52 -12.42 18.34 12.64
CA LYS A 52 -13.84 17.95 12.76
C LYS A 52 -14.41 17.27 11.52
N ARG A 53 -13.83 17.49 10.35
CA ARG A 53 -14.12 16.71 9.15
C ARG A 53 -13.16 15.51 9.20
N GLU A 54 -13.66 14.28 9.12
CA GLU A 54 -12.83 13.07 9.02
C GLU A 54 -12.07 13.02 7.68
N LEU A 55 -11.20 13.99 7.44
CA LEU A 55 -10.50 14.18 6.19
C LEU A 55 -9.54 13.02 5.99
N GLN A 56 -9.51 12.54 4.75
CA GLN A 56 -8.62 11.48 4.33
C GLN A 56 -7.61 12.05 3.34
N VAL A 57 -6.39 11.52 3.36
CA VAL A 57 -5.34 11.82 2.39
C VAL A 57 -5.44 10.83 1.24
N VAL A 58 -5.50 11.33 0.00
CA VAL A 58 -5.45 10.52 -1.21
C VAL A 58 -4.02 10.02 -1.43
N ARG A 59 -3.80 8.73 -1.18
CA ARG A 59 -2.49 8.06 -1.31
C ARG A 59 -2.31 7.37 -2.66
N PHE A 60 -3.36 6.73 -3.18
CA PHE A 60 -3.29 5.94 -4.42
C PHE A 60 -4.21 6.51 -5.52
N THR A 61 -3.66 6.55 -6.73
CA THR A 61 -4.41 6.98 -7.93
C THR A 61 -5.47 5.94 -8.30
N ARG A 62 -6.42 6.33 -9.16
CA ARG A 62 -7.41 5.39 -9.71
C ARG A 62 -6.75 4.24 -10.48
N LEU A 63 -5.64 4.53 -11.18
CA LEU A 63 -4.90 3.52 -11.93
C LEU A 63 -4.33 2.47 -10.97
N ASN A 64 -3.64 2.89 -9.90
CA ASN A 64 -3.04 1.97 -8.92
C ASN A 64 -4.09 1.03 -8.32
N ARG A 65 -5.24 1.58 -7.92
CA ARG A 65 -6.36 0.82 -7.35
C ARG A 65 -6.92 -0.19 -8.35
N THR A 66 -7.10 0.23 -9.61
CA THR A 66 -7.65 -0.62 -10.67
C THR A 66 -6.71 -1.76 -11.01
N LEU A 67 -5.42 -1.45 -11.21
CA LEU A 67 -4.39 -2.46 -11.46
C LEU A 67 -4.31 -3.47 -10.31
N HIS A 68 -4.40 -3.03 -9.07
CA HIS A 68 -4.37 -3.91 -7.91
C HIS A 68 -5.58 -4.86 -7.87
N VAL A 69 -6.80 -4.39 -8.19
CA VAL A 69 -7.98 -5.25 -8.27
C VAL A 69 -7.81 -6.32 -9.35
N PHE A 70 -7.37 -5.94 -10.56
CA PHE A 70 -7.10 -6.90 -11.62
C PHE A 70 -5.98 -7.88 -11.25
N MET A 71 -4.95 -7.40 -10.53
CA MET A 71 -3.87 -8.24 -10.01
C MET A 71 -4.40 -9.28 -9.02
N ILE A 72 -5.24 -8.89 -8.05
CA ILE A 72 -5.83 -9.83 -7.09
C ILE A 72 -6.65 -10.90 -7.81
N VAL A 73 -7.57 -10.49 -8.69
CA VAL A 73 -8.48 -11.42 -9.38
C VAL A 73 -7.70 -12.39 -10.26
N SER A 74 -6.73 -11.88 -11.04
CA SER A 74 -5.89 -12.74 -11.88
C SER A 74 -4.96 -13.64 -11.05
N PHE A 75 -4.32 -13.13 -10.00
CA PHE A 75 -3.43 -13.91 -9.14
C PHE A 75 -4.16 -15.05 -8.43
N ILE A 76 -5.34 -14.78 -7.84
CA ILE A 76 -6.16 -15.84 -7.21
C ILE A 76 -6.56 -16.89 -8.24
N SER A 77 -6.97 -16.47 -9.45
CA SER A 77 -7.33 -17.40 -10.52
C SER A 77 -6.15 -18.27 -10.97
N LEU A 78 -4.97 -17.67 -11.13
CA LEU A 78 -3.72 -18.36 -11.46
C LEU A 78 -3.31 -19.34 -10.36
N ALA A 79 -3.40 -18.93 -9.09
CA ALA A 79 -3.09 -19.78 -7.95
C ALA A 79 -4.06 -20.96 -7.85
N LEU A 80 -5.37 -20.74 -7.95
CA LEU A 80 -6.36 -21.82 -7.87
C LEU A 80 -6.20 -22.85 -9.00
N THR A 81 -6.05 -22.38 -10.24
CA THR A 81 -5.89 -23.26 -11.41
C THR A 81 -4.53 -23.96 -11.41
N GLY A 82 -3.45 -23.24 -11.09
CA GLY A 82 -2.09 -23.78 -11.02
C GLY A 82 -1.89 -24.78 -9.90
N MET A 83 -2.38 -24.49 -8.68
CA MET A 83 -2.30 -25.41 -7.55
C MET A 83 -3.16 -26.65 -7.75
N SER A 84 -4.31 -26.52 -8.44
CA SER A 84 -5.12 -27.69 -8.82
C SER A 84 -4.35 -28.63 -9.77
N LEU A 85 -3.51 -28.09 -10.66
CA LEU A 85 -2.67 -28.91 -11.54
C LEU A 85 -1.50 -29.54 -10.78
N LYS A 86 -0.77 -28.73 -9.97
CA LYS A 86 0.38 -29.17 -9.18
C LYS A 86 0.03 -30.29 -8.21
N PHE A 87 -1.12 -30.18 -7.54
CA PHE A 87 -1.60 -31.16 -6.55
C PHE A 87 -2.74 -32.02 -7.09
N SER A 88 -2.76 -32.29 -8.40
CA SER A 88 -3.84 -33.03 -9.10
C SER A 88 -4.15 -34.42 -8.53
N TYR A 89 -3.22 -35.01 -7.78
CA TYR A 89 -3.40 -36.28 -7.06
C TYR A 89 -4.20 -36.15 -5.74
N THR A 90 -4.57 -34.94 -5.32
CA THR A 90 -5.34 -34.68 -4.10
C THR A 90 -6.83 -34.48 -4.38
N GLY A 91 -7.68 -34.89 -3.44
CA GLY A 91 -9.14 -34.78 -3.60
C GLY A 91 -9.66 -33.35 -3.76
N TRP A 92 -9.05 -32.38 -3.07
CA TRP A 92 -9.46 -30.97 -3.17
C TRP A 92 -9.10 -30.38 -4.55
N ALA A 93 -7.95 -30.76 -5.12
CA ALA A 93 -7.54 -30.30 -6.45
C ALA A 93 -8.45 -30.87 -7.56
N VAL A 94 -8.84 -32.14 -7.44
CA VAL A 94 -9.82 -32.76 -8.33
C VAL A 94 -11.19 -32.09 -8.20
N PHE A 95 -11.62 -31.75 -6.98
CA PHE A 95 -12.87 -31.03 -6.76
C PHE A 95 -12.84 -29.63 -7.39
N LEU A 96 -11.79 -28.85 -7.18
CA LEU A 96 -11.63 -27.53 -7.81
C LEU A 96 -11.60 -27.63 -9.34
N SER A 97 -10.87 -28.60 -9.88
CA SER A 97 -10.84 -28.87 -11.32
C SER A 97 -12.25 -29.11 -11.87
N ARG A 98 -13.09 -29.90 -11.19
CA ARG A 98 -14.49 -30.11 -11.58
C ARG A 98 -15.32 -28.83 -11.53
N LEU A 99 -15.12 -27.97 -10.52
CA LEU A 99 -15.80 -26.66 -10.47
C LEU A 99 -15.42 -25.76 -11.66
N PHE A 100 -14.18 -25.86 -12.15
CA PHE A 100 -13.76 -25.15 -13.35
C PHE A 100 -14.28 -25.77 -14.66
N GLY A 101 -14.91 -26.95 -14.63
CA GLY A 101 -15.31 -27.69 -15.83
C GLY A 101 -14.26 -28.69 -16.34
N GLY A 102 -13.32 -29.09 -15.48
CA GLY A 102 -12.23 -30.01 -15.76
C GLY A 102 -10.86 -29.33 -15.92
N PHE A 103 -9.80 -30.13 -15.98
CA PHE A 103 -8.42 -29.63 -16.07
C PHE A 103 -8.15 -28.84 -17.35
N GLU A 104 -8.80 -29.21 -18.45
CA GLU A 104 -8.69 -28.49 -19.71
C GLU A 104 -9.26 -27.07 -19.59
N SER A 105 -10.47 -26.95 -19.05
CA SER A 105 -11.11 -25.66 -18.78
C SER A 105 -10.28 -24.82 -17.79
N ALA A 106 -9.77 -25.43 -16.72
CA ALA A 106 -8.85 -24.78 -15.79
C ALA A 106 -7.60 -24.22 -16.51
N GLY A 107 -7.08 -24.93 -17.51
CA GLY A 107 -5.99 -24.46 -18.37
C GLY A 107 -6.35 -23.24 -19.23
N TYR A 108 -7.58 -23.14 -19.74
CA TYR A 108 -8.04 -21.93 -20.44
C TYR A 108 -8.20 -20.74 -19.48
N ILE A 109 -8.77 -20.96 -18.29
CA ILE A 109 -8.90 -19.94 -17.25
C ILE A 109 -7.52 -19.44 -16.82
N HIS A 110 -6.57 -20.35 -16.61
CA HIS A 110 -5.20 -20.01 -16.23
C HIS A 110 -4.54 -19.09 -17.27
N ARG A 111 -4.63 -19.45 -18.54
CA ARG A 111 -4.10 -18.68 -19.68
C ARG A 111 -4.75 -17.30 -19.81
N PHE A 112 -6.07 -17.21 -19.63
CA PHE A 112 -6.77 -15.92 -19.61
C PHE A 112 -6.31 -15.03 -18.44
N ALA A 113 -6.24 -15.60 -17.24
CA ALA A 113 -5.74 -14.87 -16.07
C ALA A 113 -4.27 -14.44 -16.24
N ALA A 114 -3.44 -15.24 -16.91
CA ALA A 114 -2.06 -14.89 -17.26
C ALA A 114 -2.01 -13.67 -18.19
N VAL A 115 -2.87 -13.61 -19.22
CA VAL A 115 -2.95 -12.44 -20.12
C VAL A 115 -3.35 -11.18 -19.34
N VAL A 116 -4.31 -11.28 -18.42
CA VAL A 116 -4.69 -10.16 -17.54
C VAL A 116 -3.52 -9.71 -16.67
N MET A 117 -2.80 -10.65 -16.04
CA MET A 117 -1.64 -10.35 -15.20
C MET A 117 -0.50 -9.68 -16.00
N VAL A 118 -0.17 -10.22 -17.17
CA VAL A 118 0.84 -9.63 -18.07
C VAL A 118 0.42 -8.23 -18.51
N SER A 119 -0.87 -8.01 -18.80
CA SER A 119 -1.39 -6.69 -19.13
C SER A 119 -1.23 -5.70 -17.97
N VAL A 120 -1.57 -6.12 -16.74
CA VAL A 120 -1.35 -5.32 -15.53
C VAL A 120 0.12 -4.94 -15.37
N PHE A 121 1.03 -5.90 -15.56
CA PHE A 121 2.47 -5.67 -15.46
C PHE A 121 2.97 -4.68 -16.52
N ILE A 122 2.56 -4.83 -17.79
CA ILE A 122 2.92 -3.91 -18.87
C ILE A 122 2.37 -2.51 -18.60
N ILE A 123 1.10 -2.38 -18.20
CA ILE A 123 0.51 -1.07 -17.89
C ILE A 123 1.26 -0.40 -16.74
N HIS A 124 1.65 -1.17 -15.72
CA HIS A 124 2.45 -0.65 -14.60
C HIS A 124 3.83 -0.16 -15.05
N LEU A 125 4.54 -0.91 -15.90
CA LEU A 125 5.81 -0.46 -16.50
C LEU A 125 5.65 0.85 -17.29
N VAL A 126 4.60 0.94 -18.10
CA VAL A 126 4.29 2.16 -18.86
C VAL A 126 3.97 3.32 -17.93
N ASP A 127 3.24 3.09 -16.84
CA ASP A 127 2.94 4.11 -15.84
C ASP A 127 4.20 4.62 -15.13
N LEU A 128 5.13 3.74 -14.75
CA LEU A 128 6.42 4.13 -14.19
C LEU A 128 7.23 5.03 -15.15
N ILE A 129 7.24 4.70 -16.45
CA ILE A 129 7.91 5.52 -17.47
C ILE A 129 7.21 6.87 -17.63
N ARG A 130 5.87 6.90 -17.60
CA ARG A 130 5.07 8.14 -17.70
C ARG A 130 5.28 9.03 -16.47
N MET A 131 5.24 8.47 -15.26
CA MET A 131 5.50 9.17 -14.01
C MET A 131 6.90 9.78 -14.02
N ARG A 132 7.92 9.00 -14.40
CA ARG A 132 9.30 9.50 -14.54
C ARG A 132 9.38 10.71 -15.46
N LYS A 133 8.74 10.66 -16.63
CA LYS A 133 8.71 11.80 -17.59
C LYS A 133 7.97 13.01 -17.02
N LYS A 134 6.82 12.80 -16.37
CA LYS A 134 5.98 13.85 -15.79
C LYS A 134 6.68 14.59 -14.65
N GLU A 135 7.41 13.86 -13.81
CA GLU A 135 8.13 14.40 -12.66
C GLU A 135 9.58 14.79 -13.00
N ALA A 136 9.97 14.72 -14.28
CA ALA A 136 11.32 15.01 -14.78
C ALA A 136 12.44 14.26 -14.04
N LEU A 137 12.14 13.05 -13.53
CA LEU A 137 13.07 12.26 -12.74
C LEU A 137 14.16 11.62 -13.61
N THR A 138 15.40 11.65 -13.12
CA THR A 138 16.46 10.81 -13.65
C THR A 138 16.17 9.34 -13.38
N TRP A 139 16.75 8.43 -14.16
CA TRP A 139 16.66 6.98 -13.87
C TRP A 139 17.19 6.65 -12.48
N LYS A 140 18.24 7.36 -12.04
CA LYS A 140 18.82 7.19 -10.71
C LYS A 140 17.86 7.60 -9.61
N GLU A 141 17.09 8.68 -9.77
CA GLU A 141 16.09 9.10 -8.78
C GLU A 141 14.88 8.16 -8.76
N LEU A 142 14.44 7.67 -9.92
CA LEU A 142 13.35 6.69 -9.98
C LEU A 142 13.71 5.38 -9.24
N ILE A 143 14.97 4.93 -9.38
CA ILE A 143 15.45 3.63 -8.86
C ILE A 143 16.01 3.77 -7.44
N LEU A 144 16.70 4.84 -7.10
CA LEU A 144 17.43 4.98 -5.82
C LEU A 144 17.01 6.20 -5.00
N GLY A 145 16.05 7.00 -5.49
CA GLY A 145 15.52 8.14 -4.77
C GLY A 145 14.77 7.74 -3.51
N GLU A 146 14.47 8.72 -2.66
CA GLU A 146 13.80 8.46 -1.38
C GLU A 146 12.39 7.89 -1.56
N ASN A 147 11.70 8.29 -2.63
CA ASN A 147 10.37 7.80 -3.00
C ASN A 147 10.41 6.60 -3.96
N SER A 148 11.58 6.00 -4.20
CA SER A 148 11.72 4.80 -5.01
C SER A 148 11.01 3.61 -4.39
N LEU A 149 10.44 2.76 -5.24
CA LEU A 149 9.90 1.45 -4.86
C LEU A 149 10.99 0.38 -4.71
N LEU A 150 12.23 0.68 -5.09
CA LEU A 150 13.38 -0.18 -4.88
C LEU A 150 14.14 0.19 -3.60
N PHE A 151 14.87 -0.79 -3.08
CA PHE A 151 15.68 -0.62 -1.87
C PHE A 151 16.81 0.39 -2.08
N ASN A 152 17.00 1.23 -1.07
CA ASN A 152 18.08 2.20 -0.96
C ASN A 152 18.66 2.21 0.47
N LYS A 153 19.67 3.05 0.71
CA LYS A 153 20.36 3.11 2.02
C LYS A 153 19.46 3.53 3.18
N LYS A 154 18.34 4.23 2.94
CA LYS A 154 17.36 4.58 3.98
C LYS A 154 16.64 3.32 4.47
N ASP A 155 16.30 2.39 3.59
CA ASP A 155 15.53 1.19 3.99
C ASP A 155 16.29 0.34 5.01
N LEU A 156 17.61 0.21 4.88
CA LEU A 156 18.44 -0.46 5.88
C LEU A 156 18.47 0.29 7.22
N ARG A 157 18.53 1.62 7.19
CA ARG A 157 18.47 2.45 8.41
C ARG A 157 17.11 2.31 9.09
N ASP A 158 16.03 2.36 8.33
CA ASP A 158 14.66 2.20 8.82
C ASP A 158 14.45 0.81 9.41
N PHE A 159 14.98 -0.24 8.78
CA PHE A 159 14.95 -1.61 9.32
C PHE A 159 15.66 -1.72 10.67
N ILE A 160 16.91 -1.24 10.76
CA ILE A 160 17.68 -1.27 12.03
C ILE A 160 16.99 -0.43 13.10
N ALA A 161 16.46 0.74 12.74
CA ALA A 161 15.71 1.59 13.65
C ALA A 161 14.40 0.93 14.12
N SER A 162 13.72 0.19 13.24
CA SER A 162 12.53 -0.60 13.59
C SER A 162 12.85 -1.67 14.62
N ILE A 163 13.95 -2.40 14.42
CA ILE A 163 14.42 -3.40 15.40
C ILE A 163 14.67 -2.74 16.75
N LYS A 164 15.40 -1.60 16.78
CA LYS A 164 15.66 -0.85 18.01
C LYS A 164 14.37 -0.40 18.69
N TRP A 165 13.41 0.10 17.91
CA TRP A 165 12.10 0.50 18.43
C TRP A 165 11.32 -0.67 19.03
N PHE A 166 11.27 -1.82 18.34
CA PHE A 166 10.58 -3.01 18.83
C PHE A 166 11.15 -3.56 20.14
N ILE A 167 12.45 -3.44 20.37
CA ILE A 167 13.09 -3.83 21.64
C ILE A 167 13.15 -2.69 22.67
N GLY A 168 12.45 -1.57 22.43
CA GLY A 168 12.37 -0.42 23.35
C GLY A 168 13.65 0.42 23.45
N LYS A 169 14.59 0.27 22.52
CA LYS A 169 15.90 0.96 22.49
C LYS A 169 15.97 2.12 21.48
N GLY A 170 14.84 2.61 21.00
CA GLY A 170 14.78 3.73 20.06
C GLY A 170 13.35 4.20 19.79
N GLU A 171 13.24 5.35 19.16
CA GLU A 171 11.97 5.90 18.70
C GLU A 171 11.46 5.19 17.44
N ARG A 172 10.16 5.28 17.18
CA ARG A 172 9.55 4.75 15.96
C ARG A 172 10.18 5.45 14.74
N PRO A 173 10.65 4.70 13.72
CA PRO A 173 11.30 5.31 12.56
C PRO A 173 10.38 6.30 11.84
N GLU A 174 10.97 7.39 11.33
CA GLU A 174 10.27 8.33 10.46
C GLU A 174 10.13 7.73 9.05
N TYR A 175 9.12 6.87 8.90
CA TYR A 175 8.82 6.25 7.62
C TYR A 175 8.38 7.31 6.59
N GLY A 176 8.86 7.14 5.36
CA GLY A 176 8.47 7.95 4.22
C GLY A 176 7.27 7.33 3.49
N ARG A 177 7.11 7.75 2.23
CA ARG A 177 6.04 7.30 1.34
C ARG A 177 5.90 5.78 1.24
N TRP A 178 7.04 5.10 1.23
CA TRP A 178 7.15 3.63 1.23
C TRP A 178 7.97 3.17 2.43
N THR A 179 7.50 2.14 3.12
CA THR A 179 8.28 1.45 4.15
C THR A 179 9.14 0.36 3.51
N TYR A 180 10.18 -0.09 4.21
CA TYR A 180 11.06 -1.15 3.67
C TYR A 180 10.30 -2.46 3.39
N TRP A 181 9.28 -2.80 4.18
CA TRP A 181 8.46 -4.00 3.94
C TRP A 181 7.49 -3.83 2.76
N GLU A 182 6.95 -2.63 2.50
CA GLU A 182 6.15 -2.38 1.29
C GLU A 182 7.01 -2.50 0.03
N LYS A 183 8.26 -2.05 0.09
CA LYS A 183 9.23 -2.22 -1.00
C LYS A 183 9.63 -3.68 -1.18
N PHE A 184 9.78 -4.42 -0.07
CA PHE A 184 10.03 -5.85 -0.11
C PHE A 184 8.91 -6.59 -0.83
N ASP A 185 7.65 -6.35 -0.43
CA ASP A 185 6.47 -6.90 -1.08
C ASP A 185 6.45 -6.53 -2.58
N TYR A 186 6.69 -5.26 -2.91
CA TYR A 186 6.74 -4.79 -4.30
C TYR A 186 7.79 -5.52 -5.13
N ILE A 187 9.03 -5.64 -4.64
CA ILE A 187 10.12 -6.30 -5.39
C ILE A 187 9.87 -7.79 -5.53
N ALA A 188 9.41 -8.45 -4.45
CA ALA A 188 9.12 -9.88 -4.47
C ALA A 188 8.06 -10.20 -5.54
N VAL A 189 6.97 -9.43 -5.58
CA VAL A 189 5.90 -9.62 -6.58
C VAL A 189 6.36 -9.24 -7.99
N PHE A 190 7.07 -8.12 -8.13
CA PHE A 190 7.56 -7.66 -9.43
C PHE A 190 8.51 -8.68 -10.07
N TRP A 191 9.42 -9.24 -9.28
CA TRP A 191 10.35 -10.29 -9.70
C TRP A 191 9.62 -11.61 -9.97
N GLY A 192 8.70 -12.02 -9.09
CA GLY A 192 7.91 -13.24 -9.26
C GLY A 192 7.08 -13.22 -10.55
N ILE A 193 6.42 -12.10 -10.87
CA ILE A 193 5.68 -11.94 -12.14
C ILE A 193 6.62 -12.07 -13.34
N PHE A 194 7.83 -11.51 -13.26
CA PHE A 194 8.81 -11.62 -14.34
C PHE A 194 9.23 -13.08 -14.59
N ILE A 195 9.61 -13.83 -13.53
CA ILE A 195 10.02 -15.23 -13.66
C ILE A 195 8.86 -16.13 -14.09
N ILE A 196 7.73 -16.09 -13.38
CA ILE A 196 6.56 -16.92 -13.70
C ILE A 196 6.00 -16.55 -15.07
N GLY A 197 5.98 -15.26 -15.42
CA GLY A 197 5.53 -14.78 -16.72
C GLY A 197 6.39 -15.32 -17.85
N PHE A 198 7.72 -15.19 -17.75
CA PHE A 198 8.62 -15.69 -18.79
C PHE A 198 8.58 -17.22 -18.89
N THR A 199 8.65 -17.93 -17.77
CA THR A 199 8.57 -19.40 -17.76
C THR A 199 7.22 -19.90 -18.27
N GLY A 200 6.12 -19.22 -17.93
CA GLY A 200 4.78 -19.54 -18.41
C GLY A 200 4.64 -19.34 -19.92
N LEU A 201 5.21 -18.26 -20.48
CA LEU A 201 5.26 -18.05 -21.92
C LEU A 201 6.05 -19.15 -22.64
N THR A 202 7.18 -19.57 -22.07
CA THR A 202 7.97 -20.68 -22.61
C THR A 202 7.18 -21.99 -22.62
N LEU A 203 6.39 -22.27 -21.58
CA LEU A 203 5.53 -23.46 -21.51
C LEU A 203 4.28 -23.36 -22.39
N TRP A 204 3.80 -22.14 -22.65
CA TRP A 204 2.64 -21.93 -23.52
C TRP A 204 3.03 -22.02 -25.01
N PHE A 205 4.21 -21.54 -25.40
CA PHE A 205 4.69 -21.58 -26.78
C PHE A 205 5.97 -22.43 -26.95
N PRO A 206 5.97 -23.70 -26.55
CA PRO A 206 7.19 -24.51 -26.47
C PRO A 206 7.87 -24.71 -27.82
N GLU A 207 7.10 -24.81 -28.91
CA GLU A 207 7.64 -24.96 -30.27
C GLU A 207 8.43 -23.72 -30.71
N PHE A 208 7.96 -22.52 -30.36
CA PHE A 208 8.67 -21.28 -30.68
C PHE A 208 9.99 -21.19 -29.90
N PHE A 209 9.96 -21.46 -28.60
CA PHE A 209 11.17 -21.34 -27.78
C PHE A 209 12.20 -22.43 -28.09
N THR A 210 11.78 -23.67 -28.38
CA THR A 210 12.71 -24.77 -28.70
C THR A 210 13.45 -24.61 -30.03
N GLN A 211 13.06 -23.64 -30.87
CA GLN A 211 13.88 -23.22 -32.02
C GLN A 211 15.19 -22.51 -31.60
N PHE A 212 15.20 -21.89 -30.42
CA PHE A 212 16.34 -21.10 -29.93
C PHE A 212 17.07 -21.77 -28.75
N MET A 213 16.46 -22.76 -28.10
CA MET A 213 17.02 -23.43 -26.92
C MET A 213 16.76 -24.94 -26.93
N PRO A 214 17.62 -25.75 -26.28
CA PRO A 214 17.43 -27.20 -26.20
C PRO A 214 16.12 -27.58 -25.49
N GLY A 215 15.50 -28.69 -25.92
CA GLY A 215 14.26 -29.20 -25.31
C GLY A 215 14.34 -29.46 -23.80
N SER A 216 15.54 -29.74 -23.26
CA SER A 216 15.76 -29.88 -21.82
C SER A 216 15.41 -28.62 -21.02
N VAL A 217 15.44 -27.44 -21.64
CA VAL A 217 15.04 -26.18 -21.01
C VAL A 217 13.56 -26.17 -20.65
N LEU A 218 12.69 -26.91 -21.36
CA LEU A 218 11.28 -27.02 -21.01
C LEU A 218 11.06 -27.74 -19.67
N ASN A 219 11.89 -28.75 -19.36
CA ASN A 219 11.84 -29.45 -18.07
C ASN A 219 12.23 -28.50 -16.93
N VAL A 220 13.33 -27.76 -17.11
CA VAL A 220 13.80 -26.75 -16.15
C VAL A 220 12.74 -25.66 -15.96
N THR A 221 12.16 -25.19 -17.06
CA THR A 221 11.11 -24.16 -17.05
C THR A 221 9.88 -24.65 -16.30
N THR A 222 9.47 -25.91 -16.48
CA THR A 222 8.33 -26.51 -15.76
C THR A 222 8.57 -26.52 -14.25
N ILE A 223 9.78 -26.90 -13.81
CA ILE A 223 10.16 -26.89 -12.40
C ILE A 223 10.13 -25.47 -11.84
N ILE A 224 10.82 -24.53 -12.49
CA ILE A 224 10.89 -23.13 -12.04
C ILE A 224 9.49 -22.52 -11.98
N HIS A 225 8.67 -22.70 -13.02
CA HIS A 225 7.31 -22.16 -13.06
C HIS A 225 6.46 -22.70 -11.90
N SER A 226 6.52 -24.02 -11.69
CA SER A 226 5.75 -24.70 -10.64
C SER A 226 6.18 -24.30 -9.23
N ASP A 227 7.48 -24.20 -8.97
CA ASP A 227 8.01 -23.88 -7.65
C ASP A 227 7.94 -22.40 -7.34
N GLU A 228 8.20 -21.54 -8.32
CA GLU A 228 8.00 -20.10 -8.17
C GLU A 228 6.51 -19.77 -7.98
N ALA A 229 5.59 -20.46 -8.65
CA ALA A 229 4.15 -20.29 -8.40
C ALA A 229 3.75 -20.67 -6.97
N LEU A 230 4.35 -21.73 -6.41
CA LEU A 230 4.15 -22.13 -5.03
C LEU A 230 4.73 -21.09 -4.06
N LEU A 231 5.94 -20.62 -4.32
CA LEU A 231 6.62 -19.59 -3.53
C LEU A 231 5.85 -18.26 -3.56
N ALA A 232 5.43 -17.80 -4.74
CA ALA A 232 4.66 -16.57 -4.92
C ALA A 232 3.30 -16.66 -4.20
N THR A 233 2.60 -17.79 -4.32
CA THR A 233 1.33 -18.02 -3.62
C THR A 233 1.54 -17.99 -2.10
N GLY A 234 2.57 -18.69 -1.62
CA GLY A 234 3.00 -18.67 -0.22
C GLY A 234 3.27 -17.26 0.27
N PHE A 235 4.12 -16.53 -0.44
CA PHE A 235 4.51 -15.16 -0.11
C PHE A 235 3.32 -14.20 -0.02
N ILE A 236 2.45 -14.21 -1.04
CA ILE A 236 1.30 -13.29 -1.09
C ILE A 236 0.32 -13.55 0.05
N PHE A 237 -0.07 -14.80 0.26
CA PHE A 237 -1.11 -15.11 1.25
C PHE A 237 -0.58 -15.25 2.69
N THR A 238 0.74 -15.23 2.89
CA THR A 238 1.34 -15.20 4.24
C THR A 238 1.98 -13.85 4.53
N ILE A 239 3.10 -13.53 3.91
CA ILE A 239 3.91 -12.34 4.21
C ILE A 239 3.16 -11.06 3.83
N HIS A 240 2.68 -10.96 2.59
CA HIS A 240 2.01 -9.75 2.13
C HIS A 240 0.69 -9.51 2.89
N PHE A 241 -0.15 -10.54 3.05
CA PHE A 241 -1.39 -10.42 3.84
C PHE A 241 -1.11 -10.09 5.31
N PHE A 242 -0.06 -10.64 5.92
CA PHE A 242 0.33 -10.29 7.27
C PHE A 242 0.76 -8.82 7.36
N ASN A 243 1.67 -8.43 6.46
CA ASN A 243 2.20 -7.07 6.38
C ASN A 243 1.11 -6.04 6.10
N THR A 244 0.01 -6.38 5.44
CA THR A 244 -1.02 -5.40 5.07
C THR A 244 -2.25 -5.46 5.97
N HIS A 245 -2.74 -6.64 6.31
CA HIS A 245 -4.05 -6.81 6.95
C HIS A 245 -3.96 -7.23 8.43
N LEU A 246 -2.89 -7.91 8.84
CA LEU A 246 -2.78 -8.46 10.20
C LEU A 246 -1.90 -7.63 11.14
N ARG A 247 -1.40 -6.48 10.71
CA ARG A 247 -0.77 -5.52 11.62
C ARG A 247 -1.81 -5.00 12.63
N PRO A 248 -1.46 -4.86 13.93
CA PRO A 248 -2.40 -4.41 14.95
C PRO A 248 -3.15 -3.12 14.60
N GLU A 249 -2.49 -2.19 13.91
CA GLU A 249 -3.04 -0.88 13.54
C GLU A 249 -4.03 -0.95 12.36
N LYS A 250 -3.99 -2.03 11.57
CA LYS A 250 -4.80 -2.22 10.37
C LYS A 250 -5.79 -3.37 10.48
N PHE A 251 -5.71 -4.14 11.57
CA PHE A 251 -6.56 -5.27 11.80
C PHE A 251 -8.04 -4.82 11.85
N PRO A 252 -8.96 -5.55 11.18
CA PRO A 252 -8.76 -6.84 10.52
C PRO A 252 -8.41 -6.77 9.02
N MET A 253 -8.39 -5.57 8.42
CA MET A 253 -8.19 -5.40 6.98
C MET A 253 -7.83 -3.95 6.63
N ASP A 254 -6.64 -3.73 6.07
CA ASP A 254 -6.31 -2.48 5.38
C ASP A 254 -7.06 -2.37 4.03
N ILE A 255 -7.88 -1.33 3.88
CA ILE A 255 -8.64 -1.05 2.65
C ILE A 255 -8.07 0.11 1.83
N VAL A 256 -6.94 0.71 2.24
CA VAL A 256 -6.37 1.92 1.64
C VAL A 256 -6.04 1.70 0.16
N ILE A 257 -5.61 0.50 -0.25
CA ILE A 257 -5.35 0.21 -1.67
C ILE A 257 -6.63 0.17 -2.52
N PHE A 258 -7.80 -0.08 -1.91
CA PHE A 258 -9.08 -0.13 -2.62
C PHE A 258 -9.77 1.23 -2.65
N THR A 259 -9.72 1.98 -1.54
CA THR A 259 -10.27 3.36 -1.45
C THR A 259 -9.33 4.36 -2.12
N GLY A 260 -8.03 4.12 -2.05
CA GLY A 260 -6.96 5.07 -2.34
C GLY A 260 -6.78 6.16 -1.30
N ARG A 261 -7.42 6.04 -0.14
CA ARG A 261 -7.52 7.09 0.88
C ARG A 261 -7.20 6.53 2.27
N ILE A 262 -6.50 7.33 3.08
CA ILE A 262 -6.12 7.02 4.46
C ILE A 262 -6.55 8.17 5.38
N PRO A 263 -7.15 7.92 6.57
CA PRO A 263 -7.45 8.97 7.54
C PRO A 263 -6.23 9.84 7.86
N LEU A 264 -6.42 11.15 8.01
CA LEU A 264 -5.31 12.09 8.20
C LEU A 264 -4.45 11.77 9.44
N GLU A 265 -5.07 11.43 10.57
CA GLU A 265 -4.34 11.07 11.80
C GLU A 265 -3.52 9.79 11.63
N GLU A 266 -4.07 8.81 10.91
CA GLU A 266 -3.36 7.57 10.59
C GLU A 266 -2.19 7.84 9.63
N PHE A 267 -2.38 8.73 8.64
CA PHE A 267 -1.31 9.15 7.74
C PHE A 267 -0.15 9.84 8.46
N LYS A 268 -0.43 10.68 9.48
CA LYS A 268 0.61 11.31 10.30
C LYS A 268 1.45 10.28 11.06
N LEU A 269 0.82 9.21 11.55
CA LEU A 269 1.48 8.15 12.32
C LEU A 269 2.24 7.16 11.41
N ASP A 270 1.65 6.79 10.28
CA ASP A 270 2.22 5.79 9.37
C ASP A 270 3.26 6.39 8.42
N ARG A 271 3.11 7.66 8.03
CA ARG A 271 3.94 8.36 7.04
C ARG A 271 4.39 9.73 7.56
N PRO A 272 5.03 9.80 8.74
CA PRO A 272 5.38 11.08 9.37
C PRO A 272 6.28 11.94 8.47
N LYS A 273 7.22 11.34 7.73
CA LYS A 273 8.11 12.08 6.84
C LYS A 273 7.36 12.66 5.64
N GLU A 274 6.50 11.87 4.98
CA GLU A 274 5.70 12.33 3.85
C GLU A 274 4.72 13.43 4.27
N TYR A 275 4.11 13.30 5.45
CA TYR A 275 3.25 14.32 6.02
C TYR A 275 4.00 15.64 6.25
N LYS A 276 5.18 15.60 6.90
CA LYS A 276 6.00 16.79 7.14
C LYS A 276 6.38 17.49 5.82
N GLU A 277 6.83 16.73 4.82
CA GLU A 277 7.17 17.26 3.50
C GLU A 277 5.98 17.94 2.80
N LEU A 278 4.78 17.36 2.89
CA LEU A 278 3.56 17.94 2.30
C LEU A 278 3.12 19.23 3.01
N VAL A 279 3.31 19.31 4.32
CA VAL A 279 3.03 20.52 5.12
C VAL A 279 4.03 21.62 4.80
N GLU A 280 5.32 21.29 4.78
CA GLU A 280 6.41 22.24 4.47
C GLU A 280 6.27 22.83 3.06
N LYS A 281 5.83 22.03 2.08
CA LYS A 281 5.56 22.48 0.71
C LYS A 281 4.23 23.21 0.54
N GLY A 282 3.37 23.22 1.57
CA GLY A 282 2.02 23.80 1.49
C GLY A 282 1.09 23.05 0.54
N GLU A 283 1.33 21.76 0.31
CA GLU A 283 0.58 20.95 -0.68
C GLU A 283 -0.44 20.00 -0.05
N LEU A 284 -0.47 19.87 1.29
CA LEU A 284 -1.36 18.93 1.99
C LEU A 284 -2.82 19.08 1.56
N GLU A 285 -3.34 20.31 1.45
CA GLU A 285 -4.74 20.58 1.07
C GLU A 285 -5.10 19.97 -0.30
N LYS A 286 -4.13 19.84 -1.24
CA LYS A 286 -4.36 19.24 -2.57
C LYS A 286 -4.69 17.75 -2.51
N TYR A 287 -4.27 17.07 -1.44
CA TYR A 287 -4.44 15.64 -1.25
C TYR A 287 -5.57 15.29 -0.27
N LEU A 288 -6.20 16.29 0.35
CA LEU A 288 -7.32 16.06 1.25
C LEU A 288 -8.59 15.74 0.46
N ALA A 289 -9.31 14.73 0.91
CA ALA A 289 -10.59 14.31 0.36
C ALA A 289 -11.53 13.87 1.49
N GLU A 290 -12.83 14.02 1.24
CA GLU A 290 -13.86 13.49 2.12
C GLU A 290 -13.85 11.95 2.12
N PRO A 291 -14.33 11.29 3.19
CA PRO A 291 -14.46 9.84 3.21
C PRO A 291 -15.46 9.36 2.15
N TYR A 292 -15.31 8.10 1.71
CA TYR A 292 -16.32 7.49 0.85
C TYR A 292 -17.60 7.20 1.64
N PRO A 293 -18.77 7.18 0.96
CA PRO A 293 -20.01 6.71 1.57
C PRO A 293 -19.87 5.30 2.15
N GLU A 294 -20.55 5.02 3.26
CA GLU A 294 -20.45 3.73 3.96
C GLU A 294 -20.73 2.52 3.07
N ILE A 295 -21.65 2.65 2.11
CA ILE A 295 -21.99 1.55 1.19
C ILE A 295 -20.77 1.12 0.37
N VAL A 296 -19.97 2.08 -0.10
CA VAL A 296 -18.74 1.81 -0.88
C VAL A 296 -17.72 1.08 0.00
N ILE A 297 -17.56 1.53 1.26
CA ILE A 297 -16.66 0.90 2.22
C ILE A 297 -17.10 -0.52 2.54
N LYS A 298 -18.41 -0.75 2.75
CA LYS A 298 -18.97 -2.09 2.99
C LYS A 298 -18.71 -3.02 1.80
N THR A 299 -18.96 -2.57 0.57
CA THR A 299 -18.67 -3.36 -0.65
C THR A 299 -17.19 -3.71 -0.78
N ILE A 300 -16.29 -2.75 -0.56
CA ILE A 300 -14.84 -2.98 -0.59
C ILE A 300 -14.43 -4.00 0.46
N ARG A 301 -14.96 -3.91 1.68
CA ARG A 301 -14.67 -4.86 2.75
C ARG A 301 -15.16 -6.26 2.39
N ILE A 302 -16.35 -6.41 1.83
CA ILE A 302 -16.86 -7.71 1.37
C ILE A 302 -15.89 -8.32 0.34
N PHE A 303 -15.52 -7.55 -0.68
CA PHE A 303 -14.55 -7.99 -1.69
C PHE A 303 -13.20 -8.41 -1.06
N GLY A 304 -12.64 -7.56 -0.20
CA GLY A 304 -11.38 -7.82 0.49
C GLY A 304 -11.43 -9.08 1.35
N TRP A 305 -12.50 -9.26 2.14
CA TRP A 305 -12.71 -10.47 2.94
C TRP A 305 -12.86 -11.72 2.09
N THR A 306 -13.61 -11.66 0.98
CA THR A 306 -13.71 -12.79 0.06
C THR A 306 -12.34 -13.19 -0.49
N ALA A 307 -11.56 -12.22 -0.98
CA ALA A 307 -10.22 -12.48 -1.49
C ALA A 307 -9.29 -13.06 -0.41
N LEU A 308 -9.35 -12.50 0.80
CA LEU A 308 -8.56 -12.95 1.95
C LEU A 308 -8.91 -14.37 2.37
N SER A 309 -10.20 -14.69 2.49
CA SER A 309 -10.67 -16.03 2.84
C SER A 309 -10.28 -17.06 1.79
N ILE A 310 -10.38 -16.73 0.49
CA ILE A 310 -9.92 -17.61 -0.59
C ILE A 310 -8.40 -17.82 -0.48
N GLY A 311 -7.62 -16.76 -0.30
CA GLY A 311 -6.16 -16.84 -0.15
C GLY A 311 -5.72 -17.72 1.02
N PHE A 312 -6.31 -17.53 2.20
CA PHE A 312 -6.04 -18.40 3.35
C PHE A 312 -6.45 -19.85 3.11
N SER A 313 -7.58 -20.09 2.45
CA SER A 313 -8.01 -21.46 2.10
C SER A 313 -6.98 -22.14 1.19
N ILE A 314 -6.44 -21.42 0.20
CA ILE A 314 -5.38 -21.94 -0.68
C ILE A 314 -4.15 -22.36 0.13
N ILE A 315 -3.70 -21.53 1.08
CA ILE A 315 -2.55 -21.86 1.93
C ILE A 315 -2.81 -23.10 2.77
N LEU A 316 -3.99 -23.22 3.39
CA LEU A 316 -4.35 -24.40 4.19
C LEU A 316 -4.35 -25.67 3.33
N TRP A 317 -4.86 -25.62 2.10
CA TRP A 317 -4.83 -26.75 1.18
C TRP A 317 -3.43 -27.11 0.72
N ILE A 318 -2.57 -26.11 0.46
CA ILE A 318 -1.15 -26.33 0.13
C ILE A 318 -0.45 -27.02 1.30
N ILE A 319 -0.59 -26.51 2.52
CA ILE A 319 0.03 -27.10 3.72
C ILE A 319 -0.46 -28.54 3.90
N TYR A 320 -1.76 -28.77 3.79
CA TYR A 320 -2.33 -30.11 3.86
C TYR A 320 -1.72 -31.05 2.80
N ALA A 321 -1.66 -30.60 1.54
CA ALA A 321 -1.10 -31.39 0.45
C ALA A 321 0.38 -31.71 0.69
N MET A 322 1.18 -30.74 1.15
CA MET A 322 2.61 -30.90 1.41
C MET A 322 2.90 -31.83 2.58
N LEU A 323 2.09 -31.81 3.64
CA LEU A 323 2.33 -32.61 4.84
C LEU A 323 1.76 -34.03 4.77
N PHE A 324 0.62 -34.21 4.10
CA PHE A 324 -0.15 -35.46 4.17
C PHE A 324 -0.28 -36.19 2.84
N ALA A 325 -0.09 -35.51 1.71
CA ALA A 325 -0.32 -36.08 0.39
C ALA A 325 0.94 -36.16 -0.49
N TYR A 326 1.92 -35.28 -0.26
CA TYR A 326 3.21 -35.28 -0.95
C TYR A 326 4.02 -36.50 -0.50
N ARG A 327 4.34 -37.39 -1.44
CA ARG A 327 5.10 -38.62 -1.22
C ARG A 327 6.34 -38.63 -2.09
#